data_AF-A0A916CZZ7-F1
#
_entry.id   AF-A0A916CZZ7-F1
#
_cell.length_a   1.000
_cell.length_b   1.000
_cell.length_c   1.000
_cell.angle_alpha   90.00
_cell.angle_beta   90.00
_cell.angle_gamma   90.00
#
_symmetry.space_group_name_H-M   'P 1'
#
loop_
_entity.id
_entity.type
_entity.pdbx_description
1 polymer ?
#
loop_
_entity_poly.entity_id
_entity_poly.type
_entity_poly.pdbx_seq_one_letter_code
_entity_poly.pdbx_strand_id
1 'polypeptide(L)'
;MNFIDMRQEAVVVERSFLQRVFAWMFVGLLITAAVSLIVATNDSLFDAANSGLLYVAILAELGVVLVLSFAINRLSAGAATALFLAYAALNGFTLSIILVYAGAETVTTAFVATACLFGALAIIGATTTMNLQAMGT
;
A
#
# COMPACT_ATOMS: atom_id res chain seq x y z
N MET A 1 -36.04 -3.64 15.02
CA MET A 1 -34.59 -3.41 15.15
C MET A 1 -34.38 -2.31 16.17
N ASN A 2 -33.63 -2.58 17.23
CA ASN A 2 -33.39 -1.63 18.33
C ASN A 2 -32.08 -0.84 18.12
N PHE A 3 -31.95 0.30 18.80
CA PHE A 3 -30.80 1.20 18.70
C PHE A 3 -29.44 0.54 19.03
N ILE A 4 -29.43 -0.51 19.85
CA ILE A 4 -28.21 -1.27 20.21
C ILE A 4 -27.72 -2.11 19.03
N ASP A 5 -28.64 -2.76 18.29
CA ASP A 5 -28.29 -3.62 17.16
C ASP A 5 -27.65 -2.82 16.02
N MET A 6 -28.16 -1.62 15.74
CA MET A 6 -27.61 -0.72 14.73
C MET A 6 -26.17 -0.29 15.01
N ARG A 7 -25.82 -0.04 16.28
CA ARG A 7 -24.45 0.33 16.66
C ARG A 7 -23.51 -0.85 16.50
N GLN A 8 -23.97 -2.06 16.76
CA GLN A 8 -23.18 -3.27 16.64
C GLN A 8 -22.87 -3.61 15.18
N GLU A 9 -23.85 -3.47 14.27
CA GLU A 9 -23.63 -3.64 12.82
C GLU A 9 -22.63 -2.61 12.26
N ALA A 10 -22.75 -1.33 12.65
CA ALA A 10 -21.83 -0.28 12.21
C ALA A 10 -20.36 -0.55 12.63
N VAL A 11 -20.15 -1.00 13.87
CA VAL A 11 -18.81 -1.34 14.40
C VAL A 11 -18.21 -2.56 13.67
N VAL A 12 -19.02 -3.53 13.27
CA VAL A 12 -18.55 -4.69 12.48
C VAL A 12 -18.16 -4.28 11.06
N VAL A 13 -18.94 -3.41 10.41
CA VAL A 13 -18.64 -2.90 9.07
C VAL A 13 -17.32 -2.11 9.05
N GLU A 14 -17.10 -1.21 10.01
CA GLU A 14 -15.87 -0.40 10.12
C GLU A 14 -14.61 -1.28 10.26
N ARG A 15 -14.66 -2.30 11.12
CA ARG A 15 -13.55 -3.25 11.30
C ARG A 15 -13.25 -4.03 10.03
N SER A 16 -14.30 -4.56 9.40
CA SER A 16 -14.16 -5.32 8.16
C SER A 16 -13.56 -4.46 7.04
N PHE A 17 -13.85 -3.16 7.04
CA PHE A 17 -13.25 -2.19 6.13
C PHE A 17 -11.77 -1.97 6.44
N LEU A 18 -11.41 -1.64 7.69
CA LEU A 18 -10.01 -1.41 8.09
C LEU A 18 -9.12 -2.65 7.87
N GLN A 19 -9.62 -3.84 8.20
CA GLN A 19 -8.93 -5.10 7.93
C GLN A 19 -8.60 -5.25 6.44
N ARG A 20 -9.56 -4.95 5.55
CA ARG A 20 -9.34 -5.00 4.10
C ARG A 20 -8.34 -3.96 3.64
N VAL A 21 -8.39 -2.74 4.19
CA VAL A 21 -7.43 -1.68 3.87
C VAL A 21 -6.02 -2.11 4.25
N PHE A 22 -5.81 -2.60 5.48
CA PHE A 22 -4.49 -3.07 5.92
C PHE A 22 -3.98 -4.27 5.11
N ALA A 23 -4.85 -5.21 4.77
CA ALA A 23 -4.49 -6.33 3.89
C ALA A 23 -4.03 -5.84 2.50
N TRP A 24 -4.75 -4.87 1.91
CA TRP A 24 -4.37 -4.28 0.62
C TRP A 24 -3.06 -3.49 0.69
N MET A 25 -2.82 -2.75 1.78
CA MET A 25 -1.55 -2.06 1.99
C MET A 25 -0.37 -3.02 2.14
N PHE A 26 -0.57 -4.14 2.86
CA PHE A 26 0.42 -5.19 2.97
C PHE A 26 0.77 -5.78 1.59
N VAL A 27 -0.24 -6.10 0.77
CA VAL A 27 -0.03 -6.60 -0.60
C VAL A 27 0.70 -5.58 -1.47
N GLY A 28 0.26 -4.32 -1.44
CA GLY A 28 0.92 -3.25 -2.20
C GLY A 28 2.38 -3.10 -1.82
N LEU A 29 2.69 -3.11 -0.52
CA LEU A 29 4.05 -3.00 -0.02
C LEU A 29 4.93 -4.19 -0.42
N LEU A 30 4.40 -5.42 -0.42
CA LEU A 30 5.11 -6.60 -0.92
C LEU A 30 5.44 -6.49 -2.40
N ILE A 31 4.50 -5.96 -3.20
CA ILE A 31 4.73 -5.70 -4.63
C ILE A 31 5.84 -4.66 -4.80
N THR A 32 5.75 -3.54 -4.07
CA THR A 32 6.77 -2.48 -4.09
C THR A 32 8.15 -3.05 -3.75
N ALA A 33 8.27 -3.82 -2.67
CA ALA A 33 9.53 -4.44 -2.25
C ALA A 33 10.07 -5.41 -3.32
N ALA A 34 9.20 -6.27 -3.88
CA ALA A 34 9.59 -7.24 -4.90
C ALA A 34 10.10 -6.54 -6.17
N VAL A 35 9.37 -5.54 -6.68
CA VAL A 35 9.79 -4.77 -7.87
C VAL A 35 11.09 -4.02 -7.60
N SER A 36 11.21 -3.42 -6.41
CA SER A 36 12.42 -2.68 -6.02
C SER A 36 13.66 -3.57 -6.03
N LEU A 37 13.56 -4.80 -5.50
CA LEU A 37 14.64 -5.78 -5.53
C LEU A 37 14.96 -6.26 -6.96
N ILE A 38 13.94 -6.54 -7.79
CA ILE A 38 14.13 -6.96 -9.18
C ILE A 38 14.88 -5.89 -9.97
N VAL A 39 14.55 -4.62 -9.78
CA VAL A 39 15.20 -3.51 -10.47
C VAL A 39 16.60 -3.27 -9.92
N ALA A 40 16.79 -3.28 -8.61
CA ALA A 40 18.09 -3.03 -7.97
C ALA A 40 19.14 -4.13 -8.24
N THR A 41 18.72 -5.36 -8.56
CA THR A 41 19.61 -6.48 -8.83
C THR A 41 19.87 -6.72 -10.32
N ASN A 42 19.23 -5.95 -11.20
CA ASN A 42 19.39 -6.07 -12.64
C ASN A 42 20.01 -4.79 -13.20
N ASP A 43 21.26 -4.86 -13.63
CA ASP A 43 22.04 -3.71 -14.11
C ASP A 43 21.32 -2.93 -15.22
N SER A 44 20.65 -3.61 -16.17
CA SER A 44 19.92 -2.94 -17.24
C SER A 44 18.68 -2.19 -16.75
N LEU A 45 17.96 -2.74 -15.78
CA LEU A 45 16.78 -2.08 -15.20
C LEU A 45 17.21 -0.96 -14.25
N PHE A 46 18.30 -1.16 -13.51
CA PHE A 46 18.87 -0.16 -12.63
C PHE A 46 19.42 1.03 -13.42
N ASP A 47 20.12 0.81 -14.54
CA ASP A 47 20.56 1.89 -15.42
C ASP A 47 19.37 2.66 -16.01
N ALA A 48 18.30 1.95 -16.39
CA ALA A 48 17.06 2.59 -16.80
C ALA A 48 16.46 3.43 -15.66
N ALA A 49 16.43 2.91 -14.43
CA ALA A 49 15.99 3.65 -13.25
C ALA A 49 16.90 4.85 -12.96
N ASN A 50 18.22 4.75 -13.14
CA ASN A 50 19.16 5.84 -12.89
C ASN A 50 19.26 6.85 -14.06
N SER A 51 18.46 6.66 -15.11
CA SER A 51 18.41 7.52 -16.30
C SER A 51 17.22 8.50 -16.27
N GLY A 52 16.96 9.17 -17.39
CA GLY A 52 15.78 10.03 -17.57
C GLY A 52 14.44 9.31 -17.35
N LEU A 53 14.42 7.97 -17.38
CA LEU A 53 13.22 7.17 -17.12
C LEU A 53 12.70 7.33 -15.68
N LEU A 54 13.55 7.70 -14.71
CA LEU A 54 13.13 8.01 -13.34
C LEU A 54 12.09 9.13 -13.30
N TYR A 55 12.38 10.22 -14.01
CA TYR A 55 11.50 11.38 -14.02
C TYR A 55 10.16 11.05 -14.66
N VAL A 56 10.17 10.21 -15.69
CA VAL A 56 8.95 9.69 -16.32
C VAL A 56 8.17 8.82 -15.33
N ALA A 57 8.84 7.94 -14.58
CA ALA A 57 8.21 7.10 -13.56
C ALA A 57 7.57 7.95 -12.45
N ILE A 58 8.26 8.98 -11.95
CA ILE A 58 7.73 9.91 -10.94
C ILE A 58 6.51 10.67 -11.47
N LEU A 59 6.57 11.17 -12.71
CA LEU A 59 5.41 11.83 -13.33
C LEU A 59 4.24 10.86 -13.53
N ALA A 60 4.53 9.60 -13.86
CA ALA A 60 3.51 8.55 -13.97
C ALA A 60 2.87 8.23 -12.61
N GLU A 61 3.65 8.14 -11.53
CA GLU A 61 3.13 7.97 -10.17
C GLU A 61 2.16 9.08 -9.78
N LEU A 62 2.55 10.34 -10.01
CA LEU A 62 1.67 11.48 -9.78
C LEU A 62 0.41 11.39 -10.64
N GLY A 63 0.54 11.02 -11.92
CA GLY A 63 -0.60 10.79 -12.80
C GLY A 63 -1.58 9.76 -12.25
N VAL A 64 -1.08 8.62 -11.77
CA VAL A 64 -1.92 7.57 -11.17
C VAL A 64 -2.61 8.05 -9.90
N VAL A 65 -1.90 8.77 -9.01
CA VAL A 65 -2.47 9.35 -7.79
C VAL A 65 -3.56 10.36 -8.11
N LEU A 66 -3.37 11.22 -9.10
CA LEU A 66 -4.38 12.19 -9.52
C LEU A 66 -5.60 11.50 -10.11
N VAL A 67 -5.42 10.47 -10.95
CA VAL A 67 -6.52 9.67 -11.50
C VAL A 67 -7.30 9.00 -10.38
N LEU A 68 -6.63 8.33 -9.45
CA LEU A 68 -7.29 7.72 -8.29
C LEU A 68 -8.01 8.80 -7.48
N SER A 69 -7.37 9.91 -7.13
CA SER A 69 -7.96 10.97 -6.30
C SER A 69 -9.21 11.60 -6.93
N PHE A 70 -9.18 11.90 -8.22
CA PHE A 70 -10.29 12.57 -8.91
C PHE A 70 -11.37 11.62 -9.42
N ALA A 71 -11.01 10.39 -9.77
CA ALA A 71 -11.89 9.45 -10.43
C ALA A 71 -12.29 8.24 -9.58
N ILE A 72 -11.86 8.11 -8.31
CA ILE A 72 -12.17 6.92 -7.49
C ILE A 72 -13.67 6.60 -7.43
N ASN A 73 -14.52 7.63 -7.34
CA ASN A 73 -15.98 7.45 -7.29
C ASN A 73 -16.62 7.03 -8.63
N ARG A 74 -15.86 7.10 -9.73
CA ARG A 74 -16.31 6.73 -11.08
C ARG A 74 -15.64 5.46 -11.60
N LEU A 75 -14.57 5.01 -10.95
CA LEU A 75 -13.84 3.80 -11.33
C LEU A 75 -14.57 2.56 -10.80
N SER A 76 -14.52 1.48 -11.59
CA SER A 76 -14.90 0.18 -11.06
C SER A 76 -13.88 -0.27 -10.01
N ALA A 77 -14.31 -1.13 -9.08
CA ALA A 77 -13.41 -1.69 -8.07
C ALA A 77 -12.17 -2.35 -8.71
N GLY A 78 -12.36 -3.09 -9.81
CA GLY A 78 -11.25 -3.72 -10.54
C GLY A 78 -10.27 -2.70 -11.16
N ALA A 79 -10.77 -1.60 -11.73
CA ALA A 79 -9.91 -0.56 -12.29
C ALA A 79 -9.12 0.18 -11.20
N ALA A 80 -9.76 0.49 -10.07
CA ALA A 80 -9.09 1.09 -8.92
C ALA A 80 -8.00 0.17 -8.35
N THR A 81 -8.29 -1.14 -8.23
CA THR A 81 -7.30 -2.14 -7.85
C THR A 81 -6.14 -2.18 -8.83
N ALA A 82 -6.39 -2.26 -10.14
CA ALA A 82 -5.33 -2.29 -11.15
C ALA A 82 -4.42 -1.04 -11.09
N LEU A 83 -5.01 0.15 -10.94
CA LEU A 83 -4.26 1.40 -10.77
C LEU A 83 -3.45 1.40 -9.47
N PHE A 84 -3.99 0.90 -8.37
CA PHE A 84 -3.26 0.75 -7.12
C PHE A 84 -2.05 -0.19 -7.27
N LEU A 85 -2.21 -1.34 -7.95
CA LEU A 85 -1.10 -2.27 -8.19
C LEU A 85 -0.04 -1.64 -9.12
N ALA A 86 -0.46 -0.92 -10.16
CA ALA A 86 0.45 -0.19 -11.03
C ALA A 86 1.22 0.89 -10.26
N TYR A 87 0.55 1.63 -9.38
CA TYR A 87 1.18 2.61 -8.49
C TYR A 87 2.20 1.94 -7.56
N ALA A 88 1.84 0.81 -6.93
CA ALA A 88 2.74 0.07 -6.05
C ALA A 88 4.00 -0.43 -6.79
N ALA A 89 3.85 -0.91 -8.03
CA ALA A 89 4.96 -1.33 -8.87
C ALA A 89 5.85 -0.14 -9.29
N LEU A 90 5.27 0.99 -9.69
CA LEU A 90 6.02 2.21 -10.00
C LEU A 90 6.82 2.68 -8.78
N ASN A 91 6.22 2.66 -7.60
CA ASN A 91 6.91 2.97 -6.34
C ASN A 91 8.09 2.02 -6.10
N GLY A 92 7.96 0.74 -6.45
CA GLY A 92 9.06 -0.21 -6.34
C GLY A 92 10.22 0.16 -7.26
N PHE A 93 9.89 0.53 -8.50
CA PHE A 93 10.86 0.99 -9.50
C PHE A 93 11.60 2.25 -9.03
N THR A 94 10.88 3.26 -8.52
CA THR A 94 11.50 4.51 -8.03
C THR A 94 12.33 4.30 -6.76
N LEU A 95 11.86 3.45 -5.83
CA LEU A 95 12.58 3.14 -4.59
C LEU A 95 13.83 2.26 -4.81
N SER A 96 13.98 1.59 -5.96
CA SER A 96 15.15 0.77 -6.28
C SER A 96 16.47 1.54 -6.23
N ILE A 97 16.43 2.83 -6.61
CA ILE A 97 17.57 3.75 -6.54
C ILE A 97 17.94 4.03 -5.09
N ILE A 98 16.93 4.25 -4.24
CA ILE A 98 17.13 4.52 -2.82
C ILE A 98 17.74 3.28 -2.14
N LEU A 99 17.32 2.07 -2.53
CA LEU A 99 17.92 0.81 -2.06
C LEU A 99 19.45 0.77 -2.24
N VAL A 100 19.94 1.27 -3.38
CA VAL A 100 21.38 1.25 -3.71
C VAL A 100 22.12 2.44 -3.07
N TYR A 101 21.56 3.66 -3.14
CA TYR A 101 22.25 4.86 -2.68
C TYR A 101 22.13 5.14 -1.18
N ALA A 102 20.99 4.82 -0.54
CA ALA A 102 20.77 5.05 0.89
C ALA A 102 21.21 3.86 1.77
N GLY A 103 21.60 2.74 1.15
CA GLY A 103 21.99 1.51 1.84
C GLY A 103 20.84 0.50 1.91
N ALA A 104 21.10 -0.70 1.41
CA ALA A 104 20.08 -1.73 1.26
C ALA A 104 19.47 -2.16 2.60
N GLU A 105 20.26 -2.12 3.67
CA GLU A 105 19.82 -2.46 5.03
C GLU A 105 18.73 -1.52 5.55
N THR A 106 18.90 -0.20 5.40
CA THR A 106 17.94 0.80 5.87
C THR A 106 16.60 0.68 5.15
N VAL A 107 16.63 0.50 3.83
CA VAL A 107 15.39 0.40 3.04
C VAL A 107 14.70 -0.96 3.26
N THR A 108 15.46 -2.05 3.35
CA THR A 108 14.92 -3.38 3.63
C THR A 108 14.27 -3.45 5.01
N THR A 109 14.93 -2.90 6.03
CA THR A 109 14.36 -2.85 7.39
C THR A 109 13.07 -2.00 7.43
N ALA A 110 13.02 -0.88 6.70
CA ALA A 110 11.80 -0.11 6.56
C ALA A 110 10.67 -0.92 5.88
N PHE A 111 10.93 -1.59 4.76
CA PHE A 111 9.94 -2.47 4.11
C PHE A 111 9.44 -3.56 5.05
N VAL A 112 10.34 -4.29 5.70
CA VAL A 112 9.99 -5.40 6.60
C VAL A 112 9.20 -4.89 7.81
N ALA A 113 9.64 -3.81 8.46
CA ALA A 113 8.95 -3.25 9.61
C ALA A 113 7.53 -2.81 9.25
N THR A 114 7.37 -2.13 8.11
CA THR A 114 6.06 -1.63 7.65
C THR A 114 5.16 -2.78 7.17
N ALA A 115 5.73 -3.82 6.56
CA ALA A 115 5.00 -5.03 6.16
C ALA A 115 4.51 -5.80 7.39
N CYS A 116 5.37 -5.99 8.40
CA CYS A 116 4.98 -6.58 9.67
C CYS A 116 3.88 -5.78 10.36
N LEU A 117 3.96 -4.44 10.33
CA LEU A 117 2.94 -3.57 10.90
C LEU A 117 1.58 -3.76 10.19
N PHE A 118 1.53 -3.61 8.87
CA PHE A 118 0.27 -3.78 8.12
C PHE A 118 -0.27 -5.21 8.21
N GLY A 119 0.60 -6.21 8.17
CA GLY A 119 0.22 -7.62 8.34
C GLY A 119 -0.33 -7.89 9.74
N ALA A 120 0.34 -7.41 10.78
CA ALA A 120 -0.12 -7.54 12.16
C ALA A 120 -1.46 -6.84 12.37
N LEU A 121 -1.64 -5.62 11.85
CA LEU A 121 -2.90 -4.88 11.94
C LEU A 121 -4.02 -5.56 11.14
N ALA A 122 -3.72 -6.16 9.99
CA ALA A 122 -4.70 -6.96 9.25
C ALA A 122 -5.13 -8.20 10.04
N ILE A 123 -4.19 -8.89 10.71
CA ILE A 123 -4.50 -10.05 11.55
C ILE A 123 -5.29 -9.61 12.80
N ILE A 124 -4.84 -8.56 13.50
CA ILE A 124 -5.52 -8.02 14.69
C ILE A 124 -6.94 -7.56 14.32
N GLY A 125 -7.11 -6.87 13.19
CA GLY A 125 -8.43 -6.48 12.69
C GLY A 125 -9.35 -7.67 12.39
N ALA A 126 -8.77 -8.83 12.06
CA ALA A 126 -9.51 -10.07 11.82
C ALA A 126 -9.84 -10.84 13.10
N THR A 127 -8.95 -10.83 14.10
CA THR A 127 -9.04 -11.71 15.28
C THR A 127 -9.55 -11.00 16.53
N THR A 128 -9.35 -9.68 16.64
CA THR A 128 -9.58 -8.92 17.88
C THR A 128 -10.89 -8.13 17.82
N THR A 129 -11.80 -8.42 18.74
CA THR A 129 -13.12 -7.77 18.87
C THR A 129 -13.11 -6.52 19.74
N MET A 130 -11.96 -5.86 19.92
CA MET A 130 -11.84 -4.69 20.80
C MET A 130 -12.65 -3.49 20.28
N ASN A 131 -13.63 -3.03 21.05
CA ASN A 131 -14.55 -1.96 20.67
C ASN A 131 -13.88 -0.59 20.79
N LEU A 132 -13.41 -0.05 19.67
CA LEU A 132 -12.69 1.24 19.61
C LEU A 132 -13.59 2.44 19.98
N GLN A 133 -14.92 2.30 19.97
CA GLN A 133 -15.82 3.35 20.45
C GLN A 133 -15.76 3.55 21.98
N ALA A 134 -15.27 2.56 22.74
CA ALA A 134 -15.14 2.65 24.20
C ALA A 134 -13.87 3.37 24.67
N MET A 135 -12.90 3.62 23.77
CA MET A 135 -11.67 4.37 24.11
C MET A 135 -11.79 5.88 23.86
N GLY A 136 -12.90 6.33 23.28
CA GLY A 136 -13.16 7.74 22.94
C GLY A 136 -14.20 8.43 23.84
N THR A 137 -14.52 7.87 25.01
CA THR A 137 -15.36 8.51 26.04
C THR A 137 -14.52 8.99 27.21
#